data_AF-A0A6I2L6D9-F1
#
_entry.id   AF-A0A6I2L6D9-F1
#
_cell.length_a   1.000
_cell.length_b   1.000
_cell.length_c   1.000
_cell.angle_alpha   90.00
_cell.angle_beta   90.00
_cell.angle_gamma   90.00
#
_symmetry.space_group_name_H-M   'P 1'
#
loop_
_entity.id
_entity.type
_entity.pdbx_description
1 polymer ?
#
loop_
_entity_poly.entity_id
_entity_poly.type
_entity_poly.pdbx_seq_one_letter_code
_entity_poly.pdbx_strand_id
1 'polypeptide(L)'
;MRLFLVVMLGCCAVQASAQTFNEADKVSVKLGVRRDFLTAVSGACGRLFPEHAPQYQSAVQSWRQANEAGLKRADTLMLTRSSREDAQAMRPLVDEEKRTLQSWQTGKLGISQQKAPTMADCDKLYASLGTLP
;
A
#
# COMPACT_ATOMS: atom_id res chain seq x y z
N MET A 1 5.92 37.63 54.48
CA MET A 1 5.35 36.28 54.23
C MET A 1 4.03 36.50 53.50
N ARG A 2 3.75 36.03 52.29
CA ARG A 2 4.16 34.81 51.58
C ARG A 2 4.43 35.11 50.09
N LEU A 3 5.50 34.51 49.58
CA LEU A 3 5.75 34.27 48.16
C LEU A 3 4.61 33.42 47.57
N PHE A 4 4.17 33.76 46.35
CA PHE A 4 3.66 32.76 45.40
C PHE A 4 4.36 32.97 44.06
N LEU A 5 5.51 32.33 43.95
CA LEU A 5 6.12 31.88 42.71
C LEU A 5 5.40 30.58 42.30
N VAL A 6 5.17 30.35 41.01
CA VAL A 6 5.44 29.09 40.29
C VAL A 6 4.59 28.99 39.01
N VAL A 7 5.32 29.16 37.89
CA VAL A 7 5.30 28.35 36.67
C VAL A 7 4.03 28.41 35.83
N MET A 8 4.01 29.37 34.89
CA MET A 8 3.41 29.12 33.59
C MET A 8 4.18 27.96 32.94
N LEU A 9 3.60 26.76 33.00
CA LEU A 9 4.00 25.65 32.15
C LEU A 9 3.84 26.13 30.71
N GLY A 10 4.99 26.40 30.08
CA GLY A 10 5.08 26.50 28.64
C GLY A 10 4.45 25.25 28.06
N CYS A 11 3.32 25.43 27.37
CA CYS A 11 2.87 24.47 26.39
C CYS A 11 4.00 24.37 25.37
N CYS A 12 4.91 23.41 25.57
CA CYS A 12 5.65 22.81 24.48
C CYS A 12 4.59 22.19 23.58
N ALA A 13 3.98 23.02 22.73
CA ALA A 13 3.47 22.59 21.46
C ALA A 13 4.70 22.02 20.76
N VAL A 14 4.95 20.73 20.99
CA VAL A 14 5.70 19.93 20.04
C VAL A 14 4.83 20.01 18.79
N GLN A 15 5.08 21.03 17.97
CA GLN A 15 4.71 21.00 16.58
C GLN A 15 5.49 19.82 16.05
N ALA A 16 4.87 18.63 16.12
CA ALA A 16 5.17 17.56 15.22
C ALA A 16 4.93 18.17 13.86
N SER A 17 5.98 18.76 13.27
CA SER A 17 5.97 19.08 11.86
C SER A 17 5.66 17.76 11.21
N ALA A 18 4.47 17.65 10.62
CA ALA A 18 4.11 16.48 9.84
C ALA A 18 5.21 16.36 8.78
N GLN A 19 6.18 15.47 9.01
CA GLN A 19 7.33 15.35 8.15
C GLN A 19 6.79 14.86 6.82
N THR A 20 6.73 15.77 5.85
CA THR A 20 6.26 15.52 4.50
C THR A 20 7.05 14.37 3.91
N PHE A 21 6.36 13.38 3.34
CA PHE A 21 7.00 12.27 2.65
C PHE A 21 7.86 12.79 1.50
N ASN A 22 9.14 12.39 1.47
CA ASN A 22 9.96 12.59 0.27
C ASN A 22 9.50 11.65 -0.85
N GLU A 23 9.99 11.87 -2.08
CA GLU A 23 9.57 11.06 -3.23
C GLU A 23 9.84 9.56 -3.06
N ALA A 24 10.98 9.18 -2.47
CA ALA A 24 11.29 7.77 -2.22
C ALA A 24 10.29 7.13 -1.25
N ASP A 25 9.85 7.86 -0.23
CA ASP A 25 8.84 7.38 0.70
C ASP A 25 7.47 7.26 0.06
N LYS A 26 7.09 8.22 -0.80
CA LYS A 26 5.84 8.15 -1.57
C LYS A 26 5.82 6.90 -2.46
N VAL A 27 6.92 6.63 -3.17
CA VAL A 27 7.08 5.43 -4.01
C VAL A 27 6.95 4.15 -3.17
N SER A 28 7.59 4.10 -1.99
CA SER A 28 7.48 2.95 -1.09
C SER A 28 6.07 2.76 -0.53
N VAL A 29 5.36 3.82 -0.16
CA VAL A 29 3.95 3.72 0.26
C VAL A 29 3.10 3.11 -0.86
N LYS A 30 3.29 3.56 -2.10
CA LYS A 30 2.59 3.00 -3.27
C LYS A 30 2.92 1.53 -3.49
N LEU A 31 4.19 1.13 -3.38
CA LEU A 31 4.59 -0.29 -3.43
C LEU A 31 3.93 -1.14 -2.35
N GLY A 32 3.78 -0.61 -1.13
CA GLY A 32 3.04 -1.27 -0.05
C GLY A 32 1.58 -1.54 -0.42
N VAL A 33 0.89 -0.55 -1.00
CA VAL A 33 -0.50 -0.70 -1.48
C VAL A 33 -0.60 -1.75 -2.58
N ARG A 34 0.36 -1.79 -3.52
CA ARG A 34 0.42 -2.82 -4.58
C ARG A 34 0.57 -4.23 -4.01
N ARG A 35 1.45 -4.41 -3.01
CA ARG A 35 1.61 -5.70 -2.32
C ARG A 35 0.29 -6.15 -1.70
N ASP A 36 -0.40 -5.25 -1.00
CA ASP A 36 -1.63 -5.58 -0.30
C ASP A 36 -2.74 -5.93 -1.30
N PHE A 37 -2.83 -5.19 -2.40
CA PHE A 37 -3.70 -5.52 -3.55
C PHE A 37 -3.40 -6.92 -4.10
N LEU A 38 -2.14 -7.21 -4.44
CA LEU A 38 -1.76 -8.52 -5.00
C LEU A 38 -2.04 -9.68 -4.05
N THR A 39 -1.88 -9.46 -2.75
CA THR A 39 -2.16 -10.45 -1.70
C THR A 39 -3.65 -10.72 -1.57
N ALA A 40 -4.48 -9.67 -1.59
CA ALA A 40 -5.92 -9.80 -1.54
C ALA A 40 -6.46 -10.53 -2.77
N VAL A 41 -5.98 -10.14 -3.96
CA VAL A 41 -6.39 -10.77 -5.23
C VAL A 41 -5.91 -12.22 -5.31
N SER A 42 -4.69 -12.54 -4.86
CA SER A 42 -4.18 -13.92 -4.96
C SER A 42 -4.90 -14.84 -4.01
N GLY A 43 -5.24 -14.35 -2.82
CA GLY A 43 -6.11 -15.06 -1.89
C GLY A 43 -7.50 -15.30 -2.48
N ALA A 44 -8.08 -14.33 -3.19
CA ALA A 44 -9.39 -14.48 -3.82
C ALA A 44 -9.36 -15.45 -5.01
N CYS A 45 -8.45 -15.24 -5.96
CA CYS A 45 -8.27 -16.10 -7.13
C CYS A 45 -7.90 -17.53 -6.74
N GLY A 46 -7.01 -17.73 -5.77
CA GLY A 46 -6.63 -19.05 -5.29
C GLY A 46 -7.74 -19.79 -4.54
N ARG A 47 -8.72 -19.09 -3.95
CA ARG A 47 -9.92 -19.73 -3.38
C ARG A 47 -10.94 -20.12 -4.45
N LEU A 48 -11.06 -19.33 -5.51
CA LEU A 48 -11.99 -19.60 -6.62
C LEU A 48 -11.45 -20.67 -7.57
N PHE A 49 -10.14 -20.70 -7.80
CA PHE A 49 -9.44 -21.58 -8.74
C PHE A 49 -8.22 -22.24 -8.04
N PRO A 50 -8.45 -23.18 -7.11
CA PRO A 50 -7.38 -23.78 -6.30
C PRO A 50 -6.26 -24.44 -7.10
N GLU A 51 -6.58 -24.99 -8.26
CA GLU A 51 -5.64 -25.64 -9.17
C GLU A 51 -4.63 -24.66 -9.81
N HIS A 52 -4.95 -23.36 -9.86
CA HIS A 52 -4.03 -22.31 -10.30
C HIS A 52 -3.34 -21.57 -9.13
N ALA A 53 -3.74 -21.82 -7.89
CA ALA A 53 -3.23 -21.09 -6.71
C ALA A 53 -1.69 -21.10 -6.59
N PRO A 54 -0.97 -22.21 -6.83
CA PRO A 54 0.49 -22.21 -6.79
C PRO A 54 1.13 -21.27 -7.82
N GLN A 55 0.55 -21.18 -9.01
CA GLN A 55 1.02 -20.27 -10.07
C GLN A 55 0.83 -18.82 -9.66
N TYR A 56 -0.33 -18.46 -9.12
CA TYR A 56 -0.61 -17.10 -8.64
C TYR A 56 0.31 -16.71 -7.49
N GLN A 57 0.54 -17.62 -6.54
CA GLN A 57 1.47 -17.39 -5.43
C GLN A 57 2.90 -17.19 -5.93
N SER A 58 3.36 -18.01 -6.88
CA SER A 58 4.69 -17.87 -7.49
C SER A 58 4.86 -16.52 -8.19
N ALA A 59 3.88 -16.09 -8.99
CA ALA A 59 3.92 -14.80 -9.68
C ALA A 59 4.01 -13.62 -8.69
N VAL A 60 3.22 -13.65 -7.61
CA VAL A 60 3.30 -12.63 -6.55
C VAL A 60 4.66 -12.67 -5.84
N GLN A 61 5.20 -13.85 -5.57
CA GLN A 61 6.50 -13.99 -4.91
C GLN A 61 7.64 -13.43 -5.77
N SER A 62 7.64 -13.72 -7.08
CA SER A 62 8.61 -13.14 -8.01
C SER A 62 8.52 -11.62 -8.07
N TRP A 63 7.30 -11.06 -8.11
CA TRP A 63 7.10 -9.61 -8.06
C TRP A 63 7.64 -9.01 -6.74
N ARG A 64 7.39 -9.67 -5.59
CA ARG A 64 7.89 -9.22 -4.28
C ARG A 64 9.41 -9.22 -4.23
N GLN A 65 10.06 -10.25 -4.76
CA GLN A 65 11.52 -10.34 -4.82
C GLN A 65 12.11 -9.21 -5.67
N ALA A 66 11.52 -8.92 -6.83
CA ALA A 66 11.95 -7.81 -7.68
C ALA A 66 11.80 -6.43 -7.02
N ASN A 67 10.91 -6.30 -6.02
CA ASN A 67 10.61 -5.04 -5.34
C ASN A 67 11.06 -5.01 -3.87
N GLU A 68 11.91 -5.97 -3.44
CA GLU A 68 12.20 -6.23 -2.02
C GLU A 68 12.68 -4.98 -1.26
N ALA A 69 13.63 -4.23 -1.83
CA ALA A 69 14.17 -3.03 -1.18
C ALA A 69 13.11 -1.95 -0.95
N GLY A 70 12.23 -1.72 -1.93
CA GLY A 70 11.14 -0.76 -1.83
C GLY A 70 10.07 -1.20 -0.82
N LEU A 71 9.78 -2.50 -0.75
CA LEU A 71 8.85 -3.09 0.21
C LEU A 71 9.38 -3.03 1.65
N LYS A 72 10.67 -3.31 1.88
CA LYS A 72 11.30 -3.14 3.21
C LYS A 72 11.22 -1.69 3.70
N ARG A 73 11.40 -0.73 2.80
CA ARG A 73 11.21 0.69 3.12
C ARG A 73 9.75 1.01 3.43
N ALA A 74 8.80 0.44 2.69
CA ALA A 74 7.37 0.59 2.98
C ALA A 74 7.02 0.06 4.40
N ASP A 75 7.56 -1.09 4.78
CA ASP A 75 7.36 -1.68 6.11
C ASP A 75 7.97 -0.81 7.20
N THR A 76 9.19 -0.31 6.99
CA THR A 76 9.83 0.66 7.90
C THR A 76 8.98 1.92 8.07
N LEU A 77 8.40 2.45 6.99
CA LEU A 77 7.53 3.63 7.05
C LEU A 77 6.27 3.34 7.87
N MET A 78 5.61 2.19 7.67
CA MET A 78 4.42 1.82 8.45
C MET A 78 4.70 1.69 9.96
N LEU A 79 5.91 1.25 10.34
CA LEU A 79 6.31 1.13 11.74
C LEU A 79 6.71 2.49 12.35
N THR A 80 7.39 3.33 11.58
CA THR A 80 7.97 4.60 12.06
C THR A 80 7.01 5.78 11.94
N ARG A 81 5.99 5.69 11.08
CA ARG A 81 5.00 6.75 10.78
C ARG A 81 3.59 6.29 11.13
N SER A 82 3.37 6.08 12.42
CA SER A 82 2.15 5.48 12.98
C SER A 82 1.22 6.49 13.67
N SER A 83 1.56 7.79 13.62
CA SER A 83 0.71 8.84 14.20
C SER A 83 -0.57 9.08 13.38
N ARG A 84 -1.55 9.78 13.97
CA ARG A 84 -2.76 10.18 13.25
C ARG A 84 -2.45 11.14 12.11
N GLU A 85 -1.48 12.03 12.34
CA GLU A 85 -0.99 13.01 11.37
C GLU A 85 -0.31 12.31 10.19
N ASP A 86 0.50 11.28 10.45
CA ASP A 86 1.11 10.45 9.40
C ASP A 86 0.03 9.73 8.58
N ALA A 87 -0.99 9.16 9.22
CA ALA A 87 -2.10 8.52 8.52
C ALA A 87 -2.86 9.49 7.61
N GLN A 88 -3.09 10.73 8.06
CA GLN A 88 -3.68 11.78 7.24
C GLN A 88 -2.80 12.14 6.04
N ALA A 89 -1.48 12.19 6.22
CA ALA A 89 -0.53 12.47 5.15
C ALA A 89 -0.37 11.31 4.15
N MET A 90 -0.48 10.04 4.60
CA MET A 90 -0.41 8.86 3.73
C MET A 90 -1.69 8.63 2.92
N ARG A 91 -2.86 8.97 3.49
CA ARG A 91 -4.16 8.73 2.87
C ARG A 91 -4.28 9.14 1.40
N PRO A 92 -3.89 10.36 0.98
CA PRO A 92 -3.96 10.75 -0.43
C PRO A 92 -3.09 9.87 -1.35
N LEU A 93 -1.93 9.39 -0.87
CA LEU A 93 -1.06 8.49 -1.64
C LEU A 93 -1.71 7.12 -1.83
N VAL A 94 -2.34 6.61 -0.77
CA VAL A 94 -3.08 5.35 -0.82
C VAL A 94 -4.29 5.45 -1.76
N ASP A 95 -5.04 6.54 -1.67
CA ASP A 95 -6.22 6.77 -2.51
C ASP A 95 -5.85 7.00 -3.98
N GLU A 96 -4.71 7.63 -4.25
CA GLU A 96 -4.14 7.74 -5.60
C GLU A 96 -3.77 6.36 -6.14
N GLU A 97 -3.04 5.56 -5.37
CA GLU A 97 -2.57 4.26 -5.84
C GLU A 97 -3.71 3.26 -6.06
N LYS A 98 -4.75 3.29 -5.22
CA LYS A 98 -5.98 2.51 -5.45
C LYS A 98 -6.64 2.84 -6.78
N ARG A 99 -6.71 4.13 -7.15
CA ARG A 99 -7.26 4.57 -8.45
C ARG A 99 -6.37 4.12 -9.61
N THR A 100 -5.05 4.19 -9.44
CA THR A 100 -4.08 3.70 -10.42
C THR A 100 -4.23 2.20 -10.65
N LEU A 101 -4.34 1.40 -9.59
CA LEU A 101 -4.55 -0.04 -9.65
C LEU A 101 -5.91 -0.41 -10.27
N GLN A 102 -6.96 0.32 -9.91
CA GLN A 102 -8.28 0.17 -10.53
C GLN A 102 -8.23 0.45 -12.03
N SER A 103 -7.63 1.58 -12.43
CA SER A 103 -7.47 1.96 -13.85
C SER A 103 -6.65 0.92 -14.62
N TRP A 104 -5.60 0.39 -14.02
CA TRP A 104 -4.83 -0.71 -14.60
C TRP A 104 -5.69 -1.96 -14.78
N GLN A 105 -6.38 -2.41 -13.73
CA GLN A 105 -7.22 -3.61 -13.78
C GLN A 105 -8.36 -3.49 -14.80
N THR A 106 -9.12 -2.39 -14.76
CA THR A 106 -10.32 -2.24 -15.61
C THR A 106 -9.98 -1.70 -16.98
N GLY A 107 -9.12 -0.69 -17.07
CA GLY A 107 -8.80 0.01 -18.32
C GLY A 107 -7.77 -0.72 -19.16
N LYS A 108 -6.68 -1.19 -18.54
CA LYS A 108 -5.60 -1.88 -19.26
C LYS A 108 -5.86 -3.38 -19.42
N LEU A 109 -6.32 -4.05 -18.36
CA LEU A 109 -6.57 -5.49 -18.41
C LEU A 109 -8.00 -5.85 -18.81
N GLY A 110 -8.95 -4.91 -18.79
CA GLY A 110 -10.35 -5.21 -19.14
C GLY A 110 -11.06 -6.12 -18.13
N ILE A 111 -10.53 -6.25 -16.90
CA ILE A 111 -11.12 -7.10 -15.87
C ILE A 111 -12.22 -6.31 -15.17
N SER A 112 -13.44 -6.85 -15.18
CA SER A 112 -14.59 -6.19 -14.55
C SER A 112 -14.49 -6.22 -13.03
N GLN A 113 -14.85 -5.12 -12.38
CA GLN A 113 -15.04 -5.06 -10.92
C GLN A 113 -16.51 -5.30 -10.50
N GLN A 114 -17.42 -5.43 -11.46
CA GLN A 114 -18.86 -5.60 -11.20
C GLN A 114 -19.28 -7.06 -11.13
N LYS A 115 -18.37 -7.99 -11.45
CA LYS A 115 -18.63 -9.43 -11.50
C LYS A 115 -17.51 -10.17 -10.77
N ALA A 116 -17.81 -11.39 -10.33
CA ALA A 116 -16.76 -12.29 -9.86
C ALA A 116 -15.73 -12.52 -10.99
N PRO A 117 -14.42 -12.52 -10.68
CA PRO A 117 -13.40 -12.76 -11.70
C PRO A 117 -13.52 -14.18 -12.23
N THR A 118 -13.33 -14.34 -13.54
CA THR A 118 -13.16 -15.64 -14.16
C THR A 118 -11.73 -16.14 -13.95
N MET A 119 -11.49 -17.43 -14.20
CA MET A 119 -10.14 -18.00 -14.19
C MET A 119 -9.22 -17.25 -15.17
N ALA A 120 -9.72 -16.94 -16.38
CA ALA A 120 -9.00 -16.17 -17.38
C ALA A 120 -8.66 -14.75 -16.91
N ASP A 121 -9.52 -14.10 -16.12
CA ASP A 121 -9.22 -12.80 -15.52
C ASP A 121 -8.08 -12.90 -14.51
N CYS A 122 -8.10 -13.91 -13.65
CA CYS A 122 -7.03 -14.18 -12.68
C CYS A 122 -5.71 -14.48 -13.41
N ASP A 123 -5.72 -15.39 -14.38
CA ASP A 123 -4.54 -15.74 -15.19
C ASP A 123 -3.97 -14.51 -15.90
N LYS A 124 -4.84 -13.69 -16.52
CA LYS A 124 -4.44 -12.45 -17.19
C LYS A 124 -3.80 -11.45 -16.23
N LEU A 125 -4.36 -11.28 -15.03
CA LEU A 125 -3.81 -10.40 -14.01
C LEU A 125 -2.39 -10.81 -13.62
N TYR A 126 -2.18 -12.11 -13.36
CA TYR A 126 -0.86 -12.62 -12.96
C TYR A 126 0.16 -12.67 -14.10
N ALA A 127 -0.28 -12.90 -15.33
CA ALA A 127 0.58 -12.74 -16.50
C ALA A 127 1.01 -11.28 -16.72
N SER A 128 0.26 -10.32 -16.20
CA SER A 128 0.47 -8.88 -16.44
C SER A 128 1.27 -8.16 -15.35
N LEU A 129 1.79 -8.85 -14.33
CA LEU A 129 2.49 -8.23 -13.20
C LEU A 129 3.72 -7.40 -13.60
N GLY A 130 4.40 -7.76 -14.70
CA GLY A 130 5.51 -6.96 -15.24
C GLY A 130 5.07 -5.59 -15.77
N THR A 131 3.76 -5.36 -15.92
CA THR A 131 3.17 -4.10 -16.39
C THR A 131 2.32 -3.41 -15.33
N LEU A 132 2.39 -3.90 -14.09
CA LEU A 132 1.81 -3.24 -12.92
C LEU A 132 2.39 -1.81 -12.88
N PRO A 133 1.55 -0.78 -12.73
CA PRO A 133 2.01 0.61 -12.64
C PRO A 133 2.92 0.81 -11.44
#